data_AF-A0A8I1SQD6-F1
#
_entry.id   AF-A0A8I1SQD6-F1
#
_cell.length_a   1.000
_cell.length_b   1.000
_cell.length_c   1.000
_cell.angle_alpha   90.00
_cell.angle_beta   90.00
_cell.angle_gamma   90.00
#
_symmetry.space_group_name_H-M   'P 1'
#
loop_
_entity.id
_entity.type
_entity.pdbx_description
1 polymer ?
#
loop_
_entity_poly.entity_id
_entity_poly.type
_entity_poly.pdbx_seq_one_letter_code
_entity_poly.pdbx_strand_id
1 'polypeptide(L)'
;MKKLLAILLLLSPALLHAAGAEEGDPVVAKLREALRNTMLQMRDVQGQLANAQAAQIASDAKVKELTAQNDKLTKQMIEDKNASTNTIAELNTRLEEQGVVIQKLNATVDQWKRGYNEATALAQKKEAERAKAAAQIIKLDRIVADQQIKNVQMYKVGTEILDRYEKFGLGEAILAREPFVGMTRAKFQTLMQDYQDKLVDQRISSTSSTTTSSSHESSNH
;
A
#
# COMPACT_ATOMS: atom_id res chain seq x y z
N MET A 1 -87.29 -24.78 -39.16
CA MET A 1 -87.61 -25.83 -40.17
C MET A 1 -87.79 -27.13 -39.40
N LYS A 2 -89.05 -27.54 -39.13
CA LYS A 2 -89.81 -28.59 -39.86
C LYS A 2 -89.17 -29.98 -39.66
N LYS A 3 -89.74 -31.03 -39.04
CA LYS A 3 -91.04 -31.38 -38.40
C LYS A 3 -90.74 -32.55 -37.41
N LEU A 4 -91.21 -32.63 -36.17
CA LEU A 4 -92.54 -33.03 -35.65
C LEU A 4 -93.29 -34.16 -36.39
N LEU A 5 -93.40 -35.30 -35.68
CA LEU A 5 -94.66 -35.85 -35.12
C LEU A 5 -95.64 -36.66 -36.02
N ALA A 6 -96.18 -37.71 -35.38
CA ALA A 6 -97.51 -38.32 -35.52
C ALA A 6 -97.75 -39.29 -36.69
N ILE A 7 -97.97 -40.59 -36.38
CA ILE A 7 -99.26 -41.27 -36.12
C ILE A 7 -100.04 -41.58 -37.40
N LEU A 8 -100.15 -42.88 -37.71
CA LEU A 8 -101.33 -43.52 -38.32
C LEU A 8 -101.21 -45.04 -38.10
N LEU A 9 -101.77 -45.64 -37.04
CA LEU A 9 -103.19 -45.97 -36.79
C LEU A 9 -103.67 -47.24 -37.52
N LEU A 10 -103.73 -48.33 -36.73
CA LEU A 10 -104.77 -49.37 -36.64
C LEU A 10 -105.24 -50.12 -37.91
N LEU A 11 -105.05 -51.45 -37.92
CA LEU A 11 -106.15 -52.43 -37.72
C LEU A 11 -105.63 -53.87 -37.50
N SER A 12 -105.98 -54.42 -36.34
CA SER A 12 -105.79 -55.78 -35.79
C SER A 12 -106.54 -56.90 -36.59
N PRO A 13 -106.76 -58.13 -36.07
CA PRO A 13 -105.87 -59.13 -35.43
C PRO A 13 -106.08 -60.56 -36.01
N ALA A 14 -105.17 -61.50 -35.77
CA ALA A 14 -105.50 -62.94 -35.82
C ALA A 14 -104.73 -63.76 -34.78
N LEU A 15 -105.46 -64.02 -33.70
CA LEU A 15 -105.49 -65.15 -32.76
C LEU A 15 -104.29 -66.10 -32.58
N LEU A 16 -103.95 -66.23 -31.28
CA LEU A 16 -103.72 -67.43 -30.47
C LEU A 16 -102.77 -68.52 -30.97
N HIS A 17 -101.78 -68.88 -30.13
CA HIS A 17 -101.67 -70.13 -29.34
C HIS A 17 -100.50 -69.90 -28.34
N ALA A 18 -100.78 -69.76 -27.04
CA ALA A 18 -100.84 -70.82 -26.02
C ALA A 18 -99.45 -71.25 -25.49
N ALA A 19 -99.39 -71.32 -24.17
CA ALA A 19 -98.24 -71.60 -23.33
C ALA A 19 -97.45 -72.85 -23.72
N GLY A 20 -96.14 -72.76 -23.57
CA GLY A 20 -95.21 -73.89 -23.61
C GLY A 20 -93.85 -73.43 -23.08
N ALA A 21 -93.60 -73.69 -21.81
CA ALA A 21 -92.24 -73.69 -21.27
C ALA A 21 -91.59 -74.99 -21.74
N GLU A 22 -90.74 -74.95 -22.76
CA GLU A 22 -89.77 -76.01 -23.06
C GLU A 22 -88.50 -75.40 -23.68
N GLU A 23 -87.37 -75.83 -23.12
CA GLU A 23 -86.01 -75.86 -23.64
C GLU A 23 -85.54 -74.70 -24.55
N GLY A 24 -84.78 -73.80 -23.92
CA GLY A 24 -84.05 -72.75 -24.63
C GLY A 24 -83.11 -73.33 -25.68
N ASP A 25 -83.29 -72.90 -26.92
CA ASP A 25 -82.35 -73.12 -28.00
C ASP A 25 -80.94 -72.65 -27.57
N PRO A 26 -79.94 -73.54 -27.49
CA PRO A 26 -78.59 -73.20 -27.04
C PRO A 26 -77.94 -72.09 -27.88
N VAL A 27 -78.44 -71.85 -29.09
CA VAL A 27 -78.01 -70.77 -29.98
C VAL A 27 -78.48 -69.40 -29.47
N VAL A 28 -79.70 -69.29 -28.94
CA VAL A 28 -80.26 -68.01 -28.45
C VAL A 28 -79.63 -67.61 -27.10
N ALA A 29 -79.32 -68.57 -26.23
CA ALA A 29 -78.60 -68.33 -24.98
C ALA A 29 -77.17 -67.82 -25.24
N LYS A 30 -76.45 -68.46 -26.18
CA LYS A 30 -75.11 -68.02 -26.63
C LYS A 30 -75.13 -66.63 -27.27
N LEU A 31 -76.17 -66.30 -28.05
CA LEU A 31 -76.30 -64.97 -28.65
C LEU A 31 -76.53 -63.88 -27.59
N ARG A 32 -77.32 -64.17 -26.55
CA ARG A 32 -77.55 -63.26 -25.43
C ARG A 32 -76.30 -63.06 -24.58
N GLU A 33 -75.53 -64.12 -24.36
CA GLU A 33 -74.26 -64.07 -23.65
C GLU A 33 -73.18 -63.33 -24.45
N ALA A 34 -73.10 -63.57 -25.76
CA ALA A 34 -72.25 -62.80 -26.68
C ALA A 34 -72.62 -61.32 -26.66
N LEU A 35 -73.92 -60.98 -26.69
CA LEU A 35 -74.40 -59.60 -26.63
C LEU A 35 -74.12 -58.92 -25.27
N ARG A 36 -74.19 -59.67 -24.15
CA ARG A 36 -73.74 -59.16 -22.84
C ARG A 36 -72.24 -58.92 -22.80
N ASN A 37 -71.46 -59.85 -23.36
CA ASN A 37 -70.01 -59.74 -23.40
C ASN A 37 -69.56 -58.56 -24.27
N THR A 38 -70.21 -58.34 -25.44
CA THR A 38 -69.93 -57.17 -26.28
C THR A 38 -70.36 -55.86 -25.61
N MET A 39 -71.48 -55.83 -24.87
CA MET A 39 -71.85 -54.65 -24.07
C MET A 39 -70.86 -54.39 -22.92
N LEU A 40 -70.35 -55.43 -22.25
CA LEU A 40 -69.32 -55.29 -21.22
C LEU A 40 -68.00 -54.78 -21.81
N GLN A 41 -67.58 -55.31 -22.97
CA GLN A 41 -66.41 -54.84 -23.71
C GLN A 41 -66.58 -53.38 -24.17
N MET A 42 -67.76 -53.00 -24.68
CA MET A 42 -68.03 -51.61 -25.06
C MET A 42 -67.95 -50.67 -23.85
N ARG A 43 -68.50 -51.08 -22.70
CA ARG A 43 -68.41 -50.32 -21.44
C ARG A 43 -66.96 -50.22 -20.94
N ASP A 44 -66.19 -51.30 -21.04
CA ASP A 44 -64.78 -51.32 -20.63
C ASP A 44 -63.92 -50.45 -21.54
N VAL A 45 -64.09 -50.55 -22.86
CA VAL A 45 -63.41 -49.68 -23.84
C VAL A 45 -63.82 -48.22 -23.65
N GLN A 46 -65.09 -47.94 -23.36
CA GLN A 46 -65.55 -46.57 -23.07
C GLN A 46 -64.94 -46.03 -21.76
N GLY A 47 -64.77 -46.88 -20.75
CA GLY A 47 -64.08 -46.55 -19.50
C GLY A 47 -62.57 -46.32 -19.71
N GLN A 48 -61.92 -47.17 -20.50
CA GLN A 48 -60.51 -47.01 -20.87
C GLN A 48 -60.29 -45.74 -21.70
N LEU A 49 -61.20 -45.40 -22.62
CA LEU A 49 -61.14 -44.16 -23.39
C LEU A 49 -61.32 -42.93 -22.50
N ALA A 50 -62.26 -42.96 -21.55
CA ALA A 50 -62.43 -41.89 -20.57
C ALA A 50 -61.18 -41.73 -19.68
N ASN A 51 -60.59 -42.84 -19.23
CA ASN A 51 -59.37 -42.83 -18.42
C ASN A 51 -58.16 -42.34 -19.22
N ALA A 52 -58.00 -42.77 -20.47
CA ALA A 52 -56.94 -42.31 -21.35
C ALA A 52 -57.09 -40.83 -21.70
N GLN A 53 -58.31 -40.35 -21.94
CA GLN A 53 -58.58 -38.94 -22.19
C GLN A 53 -58.31 -38.08 -20.95
N ALA A 54 -58.68 -38.56 -19.75
CA ALA A 54 -58.33 -37.90 -18.49
C ALA A 54 -56.81 -37.86 -18.26
N ALA A 55 -56.10 -38.97 -18.54
CA ALA A 55 -54.65 -39.04 -18.45
C ALA A 55 -53.96 -38.11 -19.44
N GLN A 56 -54.47 -38.00 -20.68
CA GLN A 56 -53.95 -37.08 -21.69
C GLN A 56 -54.12 -35.61 -21.27
N ILE A 57 -55.28 -35.23 -20.74
CA ILE A 57 -55.51 -33.87 -20.23
C ILE A 57 -54.55 -33.57 -19.06
N ALA A 58 -54.34 -34.53 -18.16
CA ALA A 58 -53.41 -34.39 -17.04
C ALA A 58 -51.95 -34.29 -17.51
N SER A 59 -51.53 -35.08 -18.52
CA SER A 59 -50.18 -34.97 -19.09
C SER A 59 -49.99 -33.65 -19.82
N ASP A 60 -50.97 -33.19 -20.59
CA ASP A 60 -50.90 -31.92 -21.32
C ASP A 60 -50.83 -30.73 -20.35
N ALA A 61 -51.56 -30.79 -19.22
CA ALA A 61 -51.45 -29.81 -18.15
C ALA A 61 -50.04 -29.82 -17.51
N LYS A 62 -49.48 -31.01 -17.25
CA LYS A 62 -48.12 -31.13 -16.70
C LYS A 62 -47.04 -30.66 -17.68
N VAL A 63 -47.18 -30.95 -18.97
CA VAL A 63 -46.26 -30.44 -20.00
C VAL A 63 -46.32 -28.92 -20.03
N LYS A 64 -47.51 -28.32 -20.04
CA LYS A 64 -47.66 -26.85 -20.01
C LYS A 64 -47.02 -26.23 -18.76
N GLU A 65 -47.24 -26.81 -17.59
CA GLU A 65 -46.63 -26.36 -16.34
C GLU A 65 -45.10 -26.46 -16.38
N LEU A 66 -44.57 -27.61 -16.80
CA LEU A 66 -43.12 -27.82 -16.91
C LEU A 66 -42.48 -26.92 -17.98
N THR A 67 -43.16 -26.64 -19.08
CA THR A 67 -42.68 -25.67 -20.08
C THR A 67 -42.64 -24.26 -19.51
N ALA A 68 -43.67 -23.85 -18.77
CA ALA A 68 -43.70 -22.53 -18.13
C ALA A 68 -42.61 -22.39 -17.06
N GLN A 69 -42.34 -23.46 -16.29
CA GLN A 69 -41.25 -23.49 -15.32
C GLN A 69 -39.88 -23.44 -15.99
N ASN A 70 -39.66 -24.19 -17.08
CA ASN A 70 -38.41 -24.13 -17.84
C ASN A 70 -38.18 -22.74 -18.45
N ASP A 71 -39.22 -22.10 -18.99
CA ASP A 71 -39.11 -20.74 -19.53
C ASP A 71 -38.75 -19.73 -18.44
N LYS A 72 -39.37 -19.86 -17.25
CA LYS A 72 -39.05 -19.01 -16.10
C LYS A 72 -37.62 -19.21 -15.62
N LEU A 73 -37.19 -20.47 -15.44
CA LEU A 73 -35.83 -20.80 -15.02
C LEU A 73 -34.79 -20.36 -16.05
N THR A 74 -35.09 -20.48 -17.34
CA THR A 74 -34.21 -20.02 -18.42
C THR A 74 -34.05 -18.50 -18.39
N LYS A 75 -35.14 -17.74 -18.18
CA LYS A 75 -35.07 -16.28 -18.02
C LYS A 75 -34.25 -15.89 -16.79
N GLN A 76 -34.52 -16.51 -15.64
CA GLN A 76 -33.75 -16.25 -14.41
C GLN A 76 -32.27 -16.57 -14.59
N MET A 77 -31.93 -17.69 -15.24
CA MET A 77 -30.53 -18.05 -15.50
C MET A 77 -29.83 -17.03 -16.38
N ILE A 78 -30.51 -16.48 -17.39
CA ILE A 78 -29.95 -15.43 -18.26
C ILE A 78 -29.76 -14.13 -17.47
N GLU A 79 -30.74 -13.74 -16.67
CA GLU A 79 -30.66 -12.55 -15.80
C GLU A 79 -29.51 -12.67 -14.80
N ASP A 80 -29.42 -13.78 -14.08
CA ASP A 80 -28.37 -14.07 -13.10
C ASP A 80 -26.99 -14.13 -13.76
N LYS A 81 -26.89 -14.74 -14.94
CA LYS A 81 -25.64 -14.78 -15.71
C LYS A 81 -25.21 -13.37 -16.12
N ASN A 82 -26.13 -12.55 -16.62
CA ASN A 82 -25.83 -11.17 -17.01
C ASN A 82 -25.42 -10.32 -15.80
N ALA A 83 -26.13 -10.45 -14.67
CA ALA A 83 -25.80 -9.78 -13.43
C ALA A 83 -24.41 -10.20 -12.93
N SER A 84 -24.12 -11.52 -12.93
CA SER A 84 -22.82 -12.05 -12.55
C SER A 84 -21.71 -11.53 -13.47
N THR A 85 -21.88 -11.56 -14.80
CA THR A 85 -20.88 -11.04 -15.73
C THR A 85 -20.62 -9.55 -15.54
N ASN A 86 -21.66 -8.76 -15.25
CA ASN A 86 -21.52 -7.32 -14.98
C ASN A 86 -20.76 -7.08 -13.67
N THR A 87 -21.12 -7.78 -12.59
CA THR A 87 -20.41 -7.66 -11.30
C THR A 87 -18.95 -8.10 -11.41
N ILE A 88 -18.65 -9.15 -12.16
CA ILE A 88 -17.26 -9.60 -12.40
C ILE A 88 -16.49 -8.53 -13.18
N ALA A 89 -17.10 -7.93 -14.22
CA ALA A 89 -16.48 -6.85 -14.98
C ALA A 89 -16.18 -5.63 -14.08
N GLU A 90 -17.16 -5.19 -13.29
CA GLU A 90 -16.99 -4.08 -12.33
C GLU A 90 -15.91 -4.37 -11.28
N LEU A 91 -15.89 -5.58 -10.72
CA LEU A 91 -14.87 -5.99 -9.74
C LEU A 91 -13.47 -6.01 -10.36
N ASN A 92 -13.33 -6.49 -11.60
CA ASN A 92 -12.05 -6.48 -12.31
C ASN A 92 -11.57 -5.04 -12.55
N THR A 93 -12.44 -4.14 -13.03
CA THR A 93 -12.10 -2.72 -13.19
C THR A 93 -11.68 -2.09 -11.86
N ARG A 94 -12.40 -2.37 -10.77
CA ARG A 94 -12.05 -1.86 -9.44
C ARG A 94 -10.73 -2.41 -8.94
N LEU A 95 -10.41 -3.66 -9.25
CA LEU A 95 -9.14 -4.29 -8.88
C LEU A 95 -7.97 -3.64 -9.63
N GLU A 96 -8.13 -3.36 -10.94
CA GLU A 96 -7.16 -2.61 -11.72
C GLU A 96 -6.95 -1.19 -11.19
N GLU A 97 -8.03 -0.47 -10.88
CA GLU A 97 -7.98 0.86 -10.27
C GLU A 97 -7.25 0.85 -8.92
N GLN A 98 -7.57 -0.13 -8.04
CA GLN A 98 -6.86 -0.31 -6.78
C GLN A 98 -5.38 -0.62 -6.98
N GLY A 99 -5.04 -1.45 -7.97
CA GLY A 99 -3.66 -1.72 -8.34
C GLY A 99 -2.90 -0.46 -8.73
N VAL A 100 -3.51 0.42 -9.53
CA VAL A 100 -2.94 1.72 -9.90
C VAL A 100 -2.78 2.64 -8.69
N VAL A 101 -3.77 2.69 -7.79
CA VAL A 101 -3.70 3.50 -6.56
C VAL A 101 -2.58 3.01 -5.64
N ILE A 102 -2.45 1.68 -5.45
CA ILE A 102 -1.39 1.09 -4.63
C ILE A 102 -0.01 1.43 -5.22
N GLN A 103 0.17 1.32 -6.53
CA GLN A 103 1.42 1.70 -7.19
C GLN A 103 1.77 3.18 -6.98
N LYS A 104 0.79 4.09 -7.15
CA LYS A 104 0.98 5.52 -6.90
C LYS A 104 1.32 5.81 -5.44
N LEU A 105 0.64 5.13 -4.51
CA LEU A 105 0.88 5.30 -3.08
C LEU A 105 2.28 4.82 -2.69
N ASN A 106 2.69 3.65 -3.17
CA ASN A 106 4.04 3.12 -2.95
C ASN A 106 5.12 4.07 -3.52
N ALA A 107 4.94 4.55 -4.74
CA ALA A 107 5.86 5.52 -5.35
C ALA A 107 5.95 6.82 -4.52
N THR A 108 4.82 7.30 -4.00
CA THR A 108 4.78 8.47 -3.12
C THR A 108 5.52 8.18 -1.82
N VAL A 109 5.22 7.07 -1.14
CA VAL A 109 5.90 6.67 0.11
C VAL A 109 7.42 6.59 -0.09
N ASP A 110 7.89 6.03 -1.20
CA ASP A 110 9.31 5.94 -1.51
C ASP A 110 9.94 7.29 -1.82
N GLN A 111 9.20 8.21 -2.45
CA GLN A 111 9.64 9.60 -2.62
C GLN A 111 9.78 10.32 -1.28
N TRP A 112 8.79 10.17 -0.39
CA TRP A 112 8.82 10.76 0.95
C TRP A 112 9.96 10.20 1.80
N LYS A 113 10.20 8.88 1.75
CA LYS A 113 11.34 8.24 2.43
C LYS A 113 12.67 8.78 1.92
N ARG A 114 12.84 8.91 0.60
CA ARG A 114 14.06 9.50 0.02
C ARG A 114 14.25 10.94 0.46
N GLY A 115 13.22 11.78 0.33
CA GLY A 115 13.28 13.18 0.76
C GLY A 115 13.56 13.34 2.26
N TYR A 116 12.98 12.48 3.11
CA TYR A 116 13.25 12.46 4.54
C TYR A 116 14.70 12.06 4.85
N ASN A 117 15.21 11.02 4.19
CA ASN A 117 16.59 10.57 4.38
C ASN A 117 17.60 11.64 3.90
N GLU A 118 17.34 12.28 2.77
CA GLU A 118 18.16 13.39 2.25
C GLU A 118 18.15 14.60 3.20
N ALA A 119 16.97 14.99 3.69
CA ALA A 119 16.84 16.09 4.66
C ALA A 119 17.56 15.78 5.98
N THR A 120 17.43 14.54 6.47
CA THR A 120 18.11 14.09 7.69
C THR A 120 19.63 14.07 7.50
N ALA A 121 20.12 13.54 6.37
CA ALA A 121 21.54 13.54 6.05
C ALA A 121 22.11 14.96 5.91
N LEU A 122 21.36 15.87 5.27
CA LEU A 122 21.75 17.28 5.15
C LEU A 122 21.79 17.96 6.53
N ALA A 123 20.80 17.71 7.38
CA ALA A 123 20.76 18.25 8.74
C ALA A 123 21.95 17.75 9.57
N GLN A 124 22.25 16.45 9.54
CA GLN A 124 23.40 15.87 10.23
C GLN A 124 24.73 16.45 9.71
N LYS A 125 24.88 16.60 8.39
CA LYS A 125 26.06 17.22 7.78
C LYS A 125 26.21 18.66 8.26
N LYS A 126 25.13 19.44 8.26
CA LYS A 126 25.15 20.84 8.71
C LYS A 126 25.45 20.96 10.19
N GLU A 127 24.94 20.06 11.02
CA GLU A 127 25.26 20.04 12.43
C GLU A 127 26.73 19.68 12.69
N ALA A 128 27.26 18.70 11.95
CA ALA A 128 28.69 18.36 12.02
C ALA A 128 29.59 19.52 11.56
N GLU A 129 29.20 20.24 10.49
CA GLU A 129 29.89 21.46 10.03
C GLU A 129 29.85 22.55 11.10
N ARG A 130 28.69 22.78 11.75
CA ARG A 130 28.55 23.75 12.84
C ARG A 130 29.40 23.38 14.05
N ALA A 131 29.40 22.12 14.46
CA ALA A 131 30.22 21.64 15.57
C ALA A 131 31.72 21.83 15.29
N LYS A 132 32.18 21.51 14.07
CA LYS A 132 33.56 21.76 13.64
C LYS A 132 33.91 23.24 13.65
N ALA A 133 33.03 24.10 13.10
CA ALA A 133 33.24 25.55 13.08
C ALA A 133 33.29 26.13 14.52
N ALA A 134 32.39 25.71 15.40
CA ALA A 134 32.38 26.12 16.80
C ALA A 134 33.68 25.72 17.53
N ALA A 135 34.18 24.49 17.29
CA ALA A 135 35.44 24.03 17.84
C ALA A 135 36.64 24.86 17.31
N GLN A 136 36.63 25.21 16.02
CA GLN A 136 37.65 26.08 15.42
C GLN A 136 37.63 27.49 16.00
N ILE A 137 36.45 28.07 16.22
CA ILE A 137 36.30 29.39 16.86
C ILE A 137 36.91 29.35 18.26
N ILE A 138 36.57 28.36 19.09
CA ILE A 138 37.14 28.23 20.45
C ILE A 138 38.67 28.10 20.40
N LYS A 139 39.20 27.35 19.43
CA LYS A 139 40.65 27.21 19.24
C LYS A 139 41.29 28.55 18.86
N LEU A 140 40.70 29.27 17.92
CA LEU A 140 41.20 30.57 17.47
C LEU A 140 41.13 31.61 18.58
N ASP A 141 40.05 31.65 19.35
CA ASP A 141 39.91 32.56 20.51
C ASP A 141 41.01 32.31 21.55
N ARG A 142 41.33 31.04 21.83
CA ARG A 142 42.45 30.70 22.73
C ARG A 142 43.80 31.14 22.17
N ILE A 143 44.03 30.96 20.87
CA ILE A 143 45.27 31.40 20.22
C ILE A 143 45.38 32.93 20.27
N VAL A 144 44.30 33.65 19.97
CA VAL A 144 44.27 35.12 20.03
C VAL A 144 44.53 35.61 21.44
N ALA A 145 43.90 35.01 22.46
CA ALA A 145 44.14 35.36 23.85
C ALA A 145 45.61 35.13 24.27
N ASP A 146 46.20 33.98 23.90
CA ASP A 146 47.63 33.70 24.17
C ASP A 146 48.54 34.70 23.46
N GLN A 147 48.27 35.02 22.19
CA GLN A 147 49.01 36.00 21.41
C GLN A 147 48.91 37.41 22.01
N GLN A 148 47.74 37.81 22.52
CA GLN A 148 47.56 39.08 23.21
C GLN A 148 48.38 39.15 24.50
N ILE A 149 48.37 38.07 25.30
CA ILE A 149 49.19 37.97 26.52
C ILE A 149 50.68 38.09 26.19
N LYS A 150 51.16 37.34 25.19
CA LYS A 150 52.56 37.38 24.74
C LYS A 150 52.96 38.75 24.19
N ASN A 151 52.07 39.41 23.45
CA ASN A 151 52.31 40.76 22.95
C ASN A 151 52.51 41.76 24.11
N VAL A 152 51.63 41.72 25.12
CA VAL A 152 51.77 42.55 26.31
C VAL A 152 53.08 42.23 27.06
N GLN A 153 53.45 40.96 27.18
CA GLN A 153 54.70 40.56 27.84
C GLN A 153 55.94 41.01 27.05
N MET A 154 55.93 40.89 25.72
CA MET A 154 57.00 41.37 24.85
C MET A 154 57.13 42.89 24.92
N TYR A 155 56.02 43.63 24.95
CA TYR A 155 56.03 45.08 25.14
C TYR A 155 56.67 45.47 26.48
N LYS A 156 56.30 44.80 27.58
CA LYS A 156 56.91 45.03 28.90
C LYS A 156 58.42 44.78 28.88
N VAL A 157 58.86 43.65 28.34
CA VAL A 157 60.30 43.34 28.20
C VAL A 157 61.01 44.41 27.36
N GLY A 158 60.42 44.86 26.25
CA GLY A 158 60.95 45.95 25.44
C GLY A 158 61.09 47.26 26.22
N THR A 159 60.09 47.64 27.02
CA THR A 159 60.16 48.84 27.86
C THR A 159 61.20 48.70 28.98
N GLU A 160 61.37 47.52 29.58
CA GLU A 160 62.42 47.27 30.58
C GLU A 160 63.83 47.42 29.97
N ILE A 161 64.03 46.96 28.74
CA ILE A 161 65.30 47.11 28.03
C ILE A 161 65.60 48.59 27.79
N LEU A 162 64.61 49.37 27.32
CA LEU A 162 64.77 50.81 27.08
C LEU A 162 65.07 51.57 28.38
N ASP A 163 64.33 51.32 29.45
CA ASP A 163 64.53 51.95 30.77
C ASP A 163 65.92 51.61 31.35
N ARG A 164 66.38 50.36 31.21
CA ARG A 164 67.75 50.00 31.61
C ARG A 164 68.80 50.67 30.74
N TYR A 165 68.60 50.76 29.43
CA TYR A 165 69.55 51.44 28.54
C TYR A 165 69.65 52.94 28.86
N GLU A 166 68.53 53.60 29.15
CA GLU A 166 68.49 54.99 29.60
C GLU A 166 69.24 55.18 30.92
N LYS A 167 68.96 54.35 31.93
CA LYS A 167 69.65 54.38 33.23
C LYS A 167 71.13 54.06 33.12
N PHE A 168 71.52 53.13 32.25
CA PHE A 168 72.93 52.81 31.99
C PHE A 168 73.60 53.99 31.29
N GLY A 169 72.97 54.61 30.28
CA GLY A 169 73.49 55.81 29.62
C GLY A 169 73.69 56.98 30.58
N LEU A 170 72.75 57.19 31.50
CA LEU A 170 72.84 58.25 32.52
C LEU A 170 73.85 57.92 33.62
N GLY A 171 73.87 56.68 34.11
CA GLY A 171 74.78 56.22 35.15
C GLY A 171 76.24 56.14 34.68
N GLU A 172 76.46 55.61 33.47
CA GLU A 172 77.79 55.50 32.87
C GLU A 172 78.31 56.86 32.41
N ALA A 173 77.45 57.80 31.99
CA ALA A 173 77.88 59.18 31.71
C ALA A 173 78.37 59.92 32.97
N ILE A 174 77.83 59.59 34.15
CA ILE A 174 78.31 60.09 35.44
C ILE A 174 79.60 59.36 35.87
N LEU A 175 79.74 58.07 35.53
CA LEU A 175 80.91 57.21 35.79
C LEU A 175 82.01 57.29 34.72
N ALA A 176 81.83 58.03 33.63
CA ALA A 176 82.70 58.14 32.45
C ALA A 176 84.13 58.64 32.71
N ARG A 177 84.57 58.69 33.97
CA ARG A 177 85.98 58.77 34.35
C ARG A 177 86.67 57.41 34.45
N GLU A 178 85.96 56.28 34.31
CA GLU A 178 86.59 54.95 34.24
C GLU A 178 86.32 54.21 32.91
N PRO A 179 87.35 53.62 32.28
CA PRO A 179 87.21 52.90 31.01
C PRO A 179 86.46 51.57 31.21
N PHE A 180 85.60 51.20 30.26
CA PHE A 180 84.86 49.92 30.24
C PHE A 180 85.80 48.70 30.45
N VAL A 181 85.91 48.22 31.68
CA VAL A 181 86.73 47.05 32.04
C VAL A 181 85.96 45.75 31.81
N GLY A 182 86.66 44.62 31.67
CA GLY A 182 86.09 43.31 31.31
C GLY A 182 84.94 42.82 32.20
N MET A 183 84.87 43.24 33.47
CA MET A 183 83.78 42.87 34.38
C MET A 183 82.44 43.54 34.00
N THR A 184 82.47 44.81 33.55
CA THR A 184 81.28 45.53 33.08
C THR A 184 80.77 44.93 31.77
N ARG A 185 81.69 44.54 30.88
CA ARG A 185 81.37 43.82 29.63
C ARG A 185 80.69 42.47 29.89
N ALA A 186 81.20 41.69 30.84
CA ALA A 186 80.60 40.40 31.21
C ALA A 186 79.17 40.58 31.76
N LYS A 187 78.94 41.56 32.65
CA LYS A 187 77.60 41.89 33.19
C LYS A 187 76.63 42.31 32.09
N PHE A 188 77.08 43.13 31.13
CA PHE A 188 76.28 43.53 29.98
C PHE A 188 75.91 42.33 29.09
N GLN A 189 76.86 41.42 28.88
CA GLN A 189 76.65 40.22 28.09
C GLN A 189 75.63 39.27 28.75
N THR A 190 75.69 39.08 30.08
CA THR A 190 74.67 38.33 30.83
C THR A 190 73.30 38.98 30.73
N LEU A 191 73.21 40.31 30.88
CA LEU A 191 71.94 41.03 30.78
C LEU A 191 71.33 40.93 29.37
N MET A 192 72.16 41.04 28.33
CA MET A 192 71.73 40.85 26.94
C MET A 192 71.19 39.43 26.73
N GLN A 193 71.86 38.42 27.28
CA GLN A 193 71.44 37.03 27.18
C GLN A 193 70.10 36.78 27.90
N ASP A 194 69.93 37.29 29.12
CA ASP A 194 68.66 37.20 29.86
C ASP A 194 67.49 37.83 29.09
N TYR A 195 67.72 38.97 28.44
CA TYR A 195 66.68 39.63 27.64
C TYR A 195 66.43 38.92 26.30
N GLN A 196 67.48 38.36 25.68
CA GLN A 196 67.34 37.52 24.51
C GLN A 196 66.48 36.29 24.82
N ASP A 197 66.73 35.62 25.94
CA ASP A 197 65.95 34.47 26.38
C ASP A 197 64.48 34.85 26.63
N LYS A 198 64.23 35.97 27.33
CA LYS A 198 62.87 36.50 27.53
C LYS A 198 62.14 36.82 26.22
N LEU A 199 62.82 37.39 25.23
CA LEU A 199 62.22 37.71 23.93
C LEU A 199 61.93 36.44 23.11
N VAL A 200 62.80 35.43 23.21
CA VAL A 200 62.61 34.14 22.57
C VAL A 200 61.41 33.40 23.18
N ASP A 201 61.28 33.38 24.50
CA ASP A 201 60.16 32.75 25.22
C ASP A 201 58.81 33.36 24.86
N GLN A 202 58.77 34.67 24.60
CA GLN A 202 57.55 35.42 24.26
C GLN A 202 57.24 35.44 22.75
N ARG A 203 58.11 34.88 21.92
CA ARG A 203 57.92 34.88 20.48
C ARG A 203 56.71 34.03 20.09
N ILE A 204 55.84 34.60 19.27
CA ILE A 204 54.72 33.86 18.68
C ILE A 204 55.29 32.92 17.61
N SER A 205 55.30 31.61 17.89
CA SER A 205 55.72 30.59 16.94
C SER A 205 54.67 30.38 15.84
N SER A 206 55.07 30.54 14.57
CA SER A 206 54.24 30.27 13.38
C SER A 206 53.85 28.81 13.21
N THR A 207 54.41 27.91 14.02
CA THR A 207 54.07 26.48 14.04
C THR A 207 52.67 26.22 14.62
N SER A 208 52.15 27.15 15.43
CA SER A 208 50.80 27.04 16.01
C SER A 208 49.66 27.15 14.98
N SER A 209 49.91 27.79 13.83
CA SER A 209 48.95 27.88 12.72
C SER A 209 49.02 26.71 11.74
N THR A 210 50.16 26.02 11.61
CA THR A 210 50.40 25.06 10.51
C THR A 210 50.00 23.61 10.85
N THR A 211 49.99 23.20 12.11
CA THR A 211 49.68 21.80 12.50
C THR A 211 48.22 21.39 12.26
N THR A 212 47.31 22.30 11.91
CA THR A 212 45.89 21.94 11.65
C THR A 212 45.59 21.66 10.18
N SER A 213 46.50 21.97 9.24
CA SER A 213 46.22 21.83 7.81
C SER A 213 46.64 20.49 7.19
N SER A 214 47.40 19.63 7.88
CA SER A 214 47.94 18.39 7.29
C SER A 214 47.29 17.08 7.75
N SER A 215 46.16 17.13 8.47
CA SER A 215 45.47 15.91 8.94
C SER A 215 44.20 15.56 8.14
N HIS A 216 43.92 16.24 7.03
CA HIS A 216 42.72 15.99 6.23
C HIS A 216 42.94 15.28 4.88
N GLU A 217 44.15 14.75 4.61
CA GLU A 217 44.46 14.12 3.32
C GLU A 217 45.23 12.81 3.49
N SER A 218 44.55 11.77 3.99
CA SER A 218 44.90 10.36 3.72
C SER A 218 43.94 9.41 4.46
N SER A 219 42.73 9.24 3.92
CA SER A 219 41.98 7.99 4.01
C SER A 219 40.80 8.04 3.03
N ASN A 220 41.06 7.71 1.77
CA ASN A 220 40.09 7.07 0.90
C ASN A 220 40.85 6.45 -0.29
N HIS A 221 41.29 5.22 -0.10
CA HIS A 221 41.43 4.22 -1.16
C HIS A 221 40.29 3.22 -0.98
#